data_AF-A0A357QI71-F1
#
_entry.id   AF-A0A357QI71-F1
#
_cell.length_a   1.000
_cell.length_b   1.000
_cell.length_c   1.000
_cell.angle_alpha   90.00
_cell.angle_beta   90.00
_cell.angle_gamma   90.00
#
_symmetry.space_group_name_H-M   'P 1'
#
loop_
_entity.id
_entity.type
_entity.pdbx_description
1 polymer ?
#
loop_
_entity_poly.entity_id
_entity_poly.type
_entity_poly.pdbx_seq_one_letter_code
_entity_poly.pdbx_strand_id
1 'polypeptide(L)'
;MIRLKLSLLGLVILISQNLFSQENIGIGTSTPDAKAVLDIRATDKGVLIPRLTAVQRNAMSSGLSATQNGLLVFDSDSNKFYYWNVTEWTQIGGAAGSVVAPECYTLQEAYDCTTPGAGRTLNVNSGSLEINLSSIASTTEALMASSTAGTESTPSSALSGYNSSFGVAVYGGNNKTDNPYNAIHGMTSSGIENTSGVAGYYEGTAQGVGVYGSVFQDVSGGGKAGVFGYNNRSDGGYGMLGQGFNGVVGQTNFGTGFGVYGGNTNAIGTDNGVGVCGDGDYGVWGQTQYGYDGVFGINARTDGGIGVEGQGFNGTVGITVQGAGYGIYGENSSTGTTDNNIGVAGIGWVGVYGVSNDGTGYGVFSDSDFGCSGTKSFVIDHPQDPQNKFLKHFCMESPEVLNVYRGTITLDASGEATVNLPEYFSSVNINFTYQLTPVGAACPGLYISREVEGNSFAVAGGAPGTKISWVVYAERNDPYLQQNPQSKQVVVEKRQEAKGKYLMPQLYGQTADKKMVIPLKKDNEIMKKRLVVPVNEKATQQNQKIRK
;
A
#
# COMPACT_ATOMS: atom_id res chain seq x y z
N MET A 1 51.84 74.56 -118.73
CA MET A 1 53.26 74.14 -118.73
C MET A 1 53.43 73.08 -117.66
N ILE A 2 53.26 71.80 -118.00
CA ILE A 2 54.31 70.89 -118.49
C ILE A 2 55.22 70.42 -117.34
N ARG A 3 54.96 69.17 -116.94
CA ARG A 3 55.90 68.06 -116.68
C ARG A 3 57.37 68.42 -116.43
N LEU A 4 57.89 68.07 -115.25
CA LEU A 4 59.25 67.58 -114.91
C LEU A 4 59.36 67.73 -113.37
N LYS A 5 59.59 66.77 -112.48
CA LYS A 5 60.04 65.37 -112.48
C LYS A 5 59.51 64.82 -111.13
N LEU A 6 58.50 63.97 -111.01
CA LEU A 6 58.52 62.54 -111.32
C LEU A 6 59.94 61.91 -111.29
N SER A 7 60.76 62.23 -110.28
CA SER A 7 62.03 61.54 -109.99
C SER A 7 62.59 61.80 -108.57
N LEU A 8 61.84 62.50 -107.69
CA LEU A 8 62.23 62.72 -106.28
C LEU A 8 61.12 62.28 -105.32
N LEU A 9 60.23 61.39 -105.77
CA LEU A 9 59.15 60.78 -104.98
C LEU A 9 59.49 59.33 -104.59
N GLY A 10 60.71 58.85 -104.93
CA GLY A 10 61.14 57.46 -104.77
C GLY A 10 62.42 57.24 -103.95
N LEU A 11 62.99 58.27 -103.30
CA LEU A 11 64.27 58.15 -102.56
C LEU A 11 64.25 58.70 -101.12
N VAL A 12 63.09 59.13 -100.60
CA VAL A 12 62.95 59.58 -99.19
C VAL A 12 62.08 58.61 -98.35
N ILE A 13 61.62 57.51 -98.97
CA ILE A 13 60.78 56.47 -98.32
C ILE A 13 61.64 55.37 -97.65
N LEU A 14 62.97 55.52 -97.55
CA LEU A 14 63.86 54.42 -97.15
C LEU A 14 64.75 54.63 -95.91
N ILE A 15 64.56 55.69 -95.10
CA ILE A 15 65.31 55.84 -93.83
C ILE A 15 64.45 56.54 -92.77
N SER A 16 63.72 55.75 -91.96
CA SER A 16 63.38 55.99 -90.53
C SER A 16 62.25 55.04 -90.10
N GLN A 17 62.49 53.74 -90.20
CA GLN A 17 61.79 52.79 -89.35
C GLN A 17 62.30 53.06 -87.93
N ASN A 18 61.46 53.64 -87.06
CA ASN A 18 61.69 53.53 -85.62
C ASN A 18 61.54 52.05 -85.27
N LEU A 19 62.65 51.31 -85.36
CA LEU A 19 62.80 50.07 -84.61
C LEU A 19 62.76 50.48 -83.14
N PHE A 20 61.59 50.34 -82.51
CA PHE A 20 61.49 50.37 -81.06
C PHE A 20 62.36 49.22 -80.54
N SER A 21 63.52 49.59 -79.99
CA SER A 21 64.22 48.76 -79.03
C SER A 21 63.22 48.31 -77.96
N GLN A 22 63.21 47.01 -77.67
CA GLN A 22 62.27 46.25 -76.84
C GLN A 22 61.85 47.02 -75.56
N GLU A 23 60.54 47.15 -75.30
CA GLU A 23 59.98 47.74 -74.06
C GLU A 23 60.20 46.87 -72.81
N ASN A 24 60.73 45.66 -72.98
CA ASN A 24 61.05 44.72 -71.92
C ASN A 24 62.32 43.92 -72.22
N ILE A 25 62.99 43.46 -71.18
CA ILE A 25 64.21 42.64 -71.26
C ILE A 25 63.84 41.19 -70.98
N GLY A 26 64.06 40.31 -71.94
CA GLY A 26 64.01 38.85 -71.74
C GLY A 26 65.39 38.26 -71.50
N ILE A 27 65.57 37.49 -70.44
CA ILE A 27 66.76 36.64 -70.23
C ILE A 27 66.30 35.18 -70.21
N GLY A 28 66.68 34.42 -71.24
CA GLY A 28 66.26 33.01 -71.40
C GLY A 28 64.85 32.83 -71.97
N THR A 29 64.22 33.89 -72.48
CA THR A 29 62.96 33.88 -73.24
C THR A 29 63.04 34.83 -74.43
N SER A 30 62.47 34.44 -75.57
CA SER A 30 62.33 35.31 -76.76
C SER A 30 61.01 36.07 -76.79
N THR A 31 60.10 35.76 -75.87
CA THR A 31 58.81 36.44 -75.68
C THR A 31 58.71 36.82 -74.19
N PRO A 32 59.35 37.92 -73.76
CA PRO A 32 59.24 38.38 -72.38
C PRO A 32 57.79 38.78 -72.11
N ASP A 33 57.29 38.51 -70.90
CA ASP A 33 55.93 38.86 -70.51
C ASP A 33 55.62 40.35 -70.77
N ALA A 34 54.48 40.65 -71.39
CA ALA A 34 54.08 42.01 -71.76
C ALA A 34 53.83 42.92 -70.55
N LYS A 35 53.77 42.37 -69.33
CA LYS A 35 53.65 43.11 -68.07
C LYS A 35 54.96 43.19 -67.28
N ALA A 36 56.03 42.54 -67.74
CA ALA A 36 57.32 42.57 -67.08
C ALA A 36 58.30 43.47 -67.84
N VAL A 37 58.98 44.38 -67.15
CA VAL A 37 60.12 45.11 -67.70
C VAL A 37 61.36 44.20 -67.79
N LEU A 38 61.42 43.15 -66.95
CA LEU A 38 62.45 42.12 -66.95
C LEU A 38 61.81 40.74 -66.70
N ASP A 39 61.85 39.85 -67.69
CA ASP A 39 61.39 38.45 -67.58
C ASP A 39 62.61 37.51 -67.68
N ILE A 40 62.84 36.71 -66.64
CA ILE A 40 63.97 35.79 -66.55
C ILE A 40 63.43 34.37 -66.48
N ARG A 41 63.71 33.55 -67.49
CA ARG A 41 63.30 32.13 -67.54
C ARG A 41 64.52 31.22 -67.64
N ALA A 42 64.64 30.30 -66.69
CA ALA A 42 65.59 29.19 -66.72
C ALA A 42 65.01 28.01 -65.94
N THR A 43 65.34 26.78 -66.32
CA THR A 43 64.89 25.55 -65.63
C THR A 43 65.89 25.05 -64.58
N ASP A 44 67.12 25.57 -64.59
CA ASP A 44 68.25 25.10 -63.79
C ASP A 44 69.11 26.24 -63.19
N LYS A 45 68.67 27.50 -63.31
CA LYS A 45 69.42 28.69 -62.85
C LYS A 45 68.52 29.64 -62.05
N GLY A 46 69.12 30.36 -61.10
CA GLY A 46 68.46 31.41 -60.31
C GLY A 46 69.04 32.80 -60.58
N VAL A 47 68.50 33.81 -59.90
CA VAL A 47 68.98 35.21 -59.98
C VAL A 47 69.76 35.53 -58.71
N LEU A 48 71.03 35.91 -58.85
CA LEU A 48 71.80 36.48 -57.74
C LEU A 48 71.53 37.99 -57.66
N ILE A 49 70.71 38.36 -56.69
CA ILE A 49 70.47 39.74 -56.28
C ILE A 49 71.72 40.28 -55.54
N PRO A 50 72.03 41.60 -55.58
CA PRO A 50 73.20 42.16 -54.89
C PRO A 50 73.33 41.67 -53.45
N ARG A 51 74.49 41.06 -53.16
CA ARG A 51 74.82 40.50 -51.85
C ARG A 51 75.65 41.53 -51.09
N LEU A 52 75.11 42.03 -50.00
CA LEU A 52 75.70 43.09 -49.18
C LEU A 52 75.83 42.60 -47.75
N THR A 53 76.86 43.01 -47.03
CA THR A 53 76.88 42.89 -45.55
C THR A 53 75.85 43.85 -44.94
N ALA A 54 75.47 43.64 -43.68
CA ALA A 54 74.56 44.53 -42.96
C ALA A 54 75.08 45.98 -42.94
N VAL A 55 76.41 46.16 -42.83
CA VAL A 55 77.07 47.47 -42.90
C VAL A 55 76.92 48.10 -44.29
N GLN A 56 77.16 47.33 -45.35
CA GLN A 56 77.03 47.80 -46.73
C GLN A 56 75.57 48.16 -47.07
N ARG A 57 74.60 47.33 -46.66
CA ARG A 57 73.16 47.61 -46.84
C ARG A 57 72.73 48.88 -46.10
N ASN A 58 73.09 49.01 -44.82
CA ASN A 58 72.68 50.16 -44.02
C ASN A 58 73.35 51.46 -44.48
N ALA A 59 74.57 51.40 -45.05
CA ALA A 59 75.22 52.55 -45.65
C ALA A 59 74.46 53.11 -46.86
N MET A 60 73.68 52.29 -47.57
CA MET A 60 72.86 52.74 -48.70
C MET A 60 71.64 53.57 -48.26
N SER A 61 71.15 53.39 -47.03
CA SER A 61 69.88 53.99 -46.57
C SER A 61 69.85 55.52 -46.67
N SER A 62 71.00 56.20 -46.59
CA SER A 62 71.08 57.67 -46.67
C SER A 62 70.78 58.23 -48.07
N GLY A 63 70.87 57.41 -49.12
CA GLY A 63 70.57 57.78 -50.50
C GLY A 63 69.25 57.24 -51.04
N LEU A 64 68.49 56.49 -50.23
CA LEU A 64 67.22 55.89 -50.64
C LEU A 64 66.03 56.76 -50.25
N SER A 65 65.04 56.83 -51.13
CA SER A 65 63.78 57.53 -50.90
C SER A 65 62.60 56.68 -51.39
N ALA A 66 61.41 57.28 -51.49
CA ALA A 66 60.23 56.61 -52.03
C ALA A 66 60.44 56.05 -53.45
N THR A 67 61.35 56.63 -54.25
CA THR A 67 61.65 56.15 -55.61
C THR A 67 62.30 54.76 -55.66
N GLN A 68 62.91 54.30 -54.56
CA GLN A 68 63.51 52.97 -54.45
C GLN A 68 62.66 52.01 -53.62
N ASN A 69 61.37 52.30 -53.41
CA ASN A 69 60.46 51.35 -52.75
C ASN A 69 60.46 50.00 -53.48
N GLY A 70 60.72 48.91 -52.76
CA GLY A 70 60.83 47.56 -53.32
C GLY A 70 62.24 47.19 -53.82
N LEU A 71 63.25 48.04 -53.59
CA LEU A 71 64.65 47.69 -53.88
C LEU A 71 65.06 46.46 -53.06
N LEU A 72 65.44 45.38 -53.75
CA LEU A 72 65.72 44.08 -53.14
C LEU A 72 67.23 43.84 -53.04
N VAL A 73 67.68 43.36 -51.87
CA VAL A 73 69.06 42.95 -51.61
C VAL A 73 69.09 41.64 -50.81
N PHE A 74 70.20 40.91 -50.90
CA PHE A 74 70.49 39.78 -50.02
C PHE A 74 71.53 40.21 -48.99
N ASP A 75 71.20 40.11 -47.70
CA ASP A 75 72.14 40.37 -46.62
C ASP A 75 72.97 39.10 -46.36
N SER A 76 74.27 39.18 -46.62
CA SER A 76 75.21 38.06 -46.44
C SER A 76 75.58 37.77 -44.99
N ASP A 77 75.38 38.73 -44.07
CA ASP A 77 75.66 38.50 -42.65
C ASP A 77 74.52 37.71 -42.00
N SER A 78 73.27 38.00 -42.39
CA SER A 78 72.07 37.35 -41.85
C SER A 78 71.47 36.26 -42.74
N ASN A 79 72.03 36.05 -43.95
CA ASN A 79 71.56 35.11 -44.97
C ASN A 79 70.07 35.26 -45.32
N LYS A 80 69.59 36.52 -45.42
CA LYS A 80 68.17 36.84 -45.60
C LYS A 80 67.95 37.89 -46.68
N PHE A 81 66.78 37.84 -47.31
CA PHE A 81 66.34 38.88 -48.24
C PHE A 81 65.74 40.08 -47.50
N TYR A 82 66.12 41.28 -47.94
CA TYR A 82 65.59 42.54 -47.46
C TYR A 82 65.11 43.40 -48.63
N TYR A 83 64.02 44.13 -48.43
CA TYR A 83 63.58 45.17 -49.35
C TYR A 83 63.48 46.53 -48.65
N TRP A 84 63.66 47.61 -49.41
CA TRP A 84 63.44 48.97 -48.91
C TRP A 84 61.95 49.30 -48.89
N ASN A 85 61.39 49.59 -47.71
CA ASN A 85 59.96 49.88 -47.52
C ASN A 85 59.61 51.38 -47.50
N VAL A 86 60.50 52.24 -48.03
CA VAL A 86 60.49 53.72 -47.96
C VAL A 86 61.14 54.30 -46.71
N THR A 87 61.06 53.62 -45.57
CA THR A 87 61.58 54.12 -44.28
C THR A 87 62.75 53.32 -43.73
N GLU A 88 62.78 52.02 -43.99
CA GLU A 88 63.77 51.09 -43.47
C GLU A 88 63.92 49.84 -44.36
N TRP A 89 64.92 49.02 -44.04
CA TRP A 89 65.10 47.70 -44.64
C TRP A 89 64.21 46.67 -43.92
N THR A 90 63.21 46.12 -44.60
CA THR A 90 62.31 45.09 -44.07
C THR A 90 62.71 43.69 -44.55
N GLN A 91 62.74 42.73 -43.64
CA GLN A 91 63.02 41.33 -43.94
C GLN A 91 61.83 40.68 -44.66
N ILE A 92 62.09 39.93 -45.72
CA ILE A 92 61.07 39.07 -46.36
C ILE A 92 61.06 37.70 -45.66
N GLY A 93 59.87 37.22 -45.27
CA GLY A 93 59.70 35.87 -44.69
C GLY A 93 60.05 35.73 -43.20
N GLY A 94 60.18 36.83 -42.46
CA GLY A 94 60.13 36.80 -40.99
C GLY A 94 58.68 36.72 -40.53
N ALA A 95 58.37 35.88 -39.54
CA ALA A 95 57.01 35.71 -39.04
C ALA A 95 56.36 37.07 -38.70
N ALA A 96 55.28 37.40 -39.40
CA ALA A 96 54.39 38.48 -39.02
C ALA A 96 53.88 38.20 -37.59
N GLY A 97 53.85 39.23 -36.75
CA GLY A 97 53.41 39.13 -35.36
C GLY A 97 52.09 38.37 -35.24
N SER A 98 52.17 37.16 -34.69
CA SER A 98 51.03 36.47 -34.12
C SER A 98 50.60 37.29 -32.90
N VAL A 99 49.49 37.98 -32.99
CA VAL A 99 48.81 38.54 -31.83
C VAL A 99 48.24 37.34 -31.08
N VAL A 100 49.01 36.80 -30.13
CA VAL A 100 48.53 35.81 -29.18
C VAL A 100 47.46 36.50 -28.34
N ALA A 101 46.19 36.18 -28.57
CA ALA A 101 45.16 36.42 -27.57
C ALA A 101 45.55 35.65 -26.30
N PRO A 102 45.37 36.20 -25.08
CA PRO A 102 45.81 35.52 -23.86
C PRO A 102 45.12 34.16 -23.77
N GLU A 103 45.90 33.08 -23.64
CA GLU A 103 45.35 31.77 -23.35
C GLU A 103 44.60 31.84 -22.01
N CYS A 104 43.29 31.59 -22.02
CA CYS A 104 42.46 31.55 -20.82
C CYS A 104 42.57 30.13 -20.23
N TYR A 105 43.09 29.99 -19.01
CA TYR A 105 43.40 28.68 -18.42
C TYR A 105 42.40 28.25 -17.35
N THR A 106 41.49 29.13 -16.93
CA THR A 106 40.45 28.85 -15.93
C THR A 106 39.05 29.17 -16.45
N LEU A 107 38.04 28.50 -15.89
CA LEU A 107 36.62 28.78 -16.20
C LEU A 107 36.23 30.24 -15.90
N GLN A 108 36.86 30.85 -14.89
CA GLN A 108 36.68 32.26 -14.55
C GLN A 108 37.27 33.18 -15.63
N GLU A 109 38.45 32.87 -16.16
CA GLU A 109 39.06 33.63 -17.26
C GLU A 109 38.25 33.50 -18.55
N ALA A 110 37.65 32.33 -18.82
CA ALA A 110 36.70 32.16 -19.92
C ALA A 110 35.41 32.99 -19.77
N TYR A 111 35.00 33.29 -18.53
CA TYR A 111 33.85 34.13 -18.21
C TYR A 111 34.15 35.63 -18.46
N ASP A 112 35.34 36.10 -18.07
CA ASP A 112 35.73 37.51 -18.14
C ASP A 112 36.28 37.94 -19.51
N CYS A 113 36.78 37.02 -20.33
CA CYS A 113 37.38 37.34 -21.64
C CYS A 113 36.39 37.42 -22.83
N THR A 114 35.07 37.25 -22.62
CA THR A 114 34.06 37.32 -23.69
C THR A 114 32.79 38.04 -23.28
N THR A 115 31.97 38.46 -24.25
CA THR A 115 30.61 38.99 -24.00
C THR A 115 29.77 38.01 -23.18
N PRO A 116 28.81 38.49 -22.36
CA PRO A 116 28.08 37.65 -21.41
C PRO A 116 27.57 36.34 -22.01
N GLY A 117 28.21 35.22 -21.63
CA GLY A 117 27.67 33.88 -21.83
C GLY A 117 28.48 32.88 -22.65
N ALA A 118 29.68 33.18 -23.15
CA ALA A 118 30.47 32.19 -23.89
C ALA A 118 31.24 31.19 -22.99
N GLY A 119 31.54 31.54 -21.74
CA GLY A 119 32.20 30.65 -20.76
C GLY A 119 31.29 29.67 -19.99
N ARG A 120 30.03 29.47 -20.40
CA ARG A 120 29.02 28.73 -19.60
C ARG A 120 28.89 27.24 -19.91
N THR A 121 29.56 26.74 -20.95
CA THR A 121 29.34 25.38 -21.45
C THR A 121 30.66 24.62 -21.56
N LEU A 122 30.76 23.52 -20.82
CA LEU A 122 31.81 22.52 -21.00
C LEU A 122 31.30 21.46 -21.98
N ASN A 123 31.80 21.49 -23.21
CA ASN A 123 31.48 20.48 -24.22
C ASN A 123 32.43 19.28 -24.07
N VAL A 124 31.95 18.18 -23.50
CA VAL A 124 32.72 16.94 -23.38
C VAL A 124 32.44 16.07 -24.59
N ASN A 125 33.36 16.03 -25.55
CA ASN A 125 33.20 15.33 -26.83
C ASN A 125 33.93 13.97 -26.89
N SER A 126 34.66 13.60 -25.83
CA SER A 126 35.45 12.36 -25.77
C SER A 126 35.58 11.84 -24.33
N GLY A 127 34.53 11.22 -23.80
CA GLY A 127 34.52 10.59 -22.46
C GLY A 127 33.65 11.32 -21.44
N SER A 128 33.73 10.90 -20.18
CA SER A 128 33.01 11.52 -19.06
C SER A 128 33.81 12.69 -18.46
N LEU A 129 33.12 13.71 -17.95
CA LEU A 129 33.73 14.69 -17.06
C LEU A 129 33.89 14.06 -15.68
N GLU A 130 35.13 13.90 -15.22
CA GLU A 130 35.46 13.34 -13.92
C GLU A 130 35.84 14.46 -12.94
N ILE A 131 35.19 14.49 -11.77
CA ILE A 131 35.49 15.42 -10.67
C ILE A 131 35.96 14.58 -9.48
N ASN A 132 37.28 14.52 -9.27
CA ASN A 132 37.90 13.70 -8.25
C ASN A 132 38.43 14.52 -7.08
N LEU A 133 38.10 14.09 -5.87
CA LEU A 133 38.69 14.60 -4.64
C LEU A 133 39.77 13.63 -4.15
N SER A 134 41.02 14.09 -4.09
CA SER A 134 42.16 13.26 -3.66
C SER A 134 42.09 12.94 -2.15
N SER A 135 42.58 11.77 -1.75
CA SER A 135 42.54 11.28 -0.36
C SER A 135 43.39 12.09 0.63
N ILE A 136 44.15 13.07 0.15
CA ILE A 136 44.97 13.99 0.95
C ILE A 136 44.36 15.39 1.07
N ALA A 137 43.17 15.61 0.51
CA ALA A 137 42.48 16.89 0.62
C ALA A 137 41.86 17.07 2.02
N SER A 138 41.93 18.29 2.56
CA SER A 138 41.24 18.66 3.82
C SER A 138 39.75 18.95 3.62
N THR A 139 39.30 19.05 2.37
CA THR A 139 37.88 19.19 2.01
C THR A 139 37.24 17.81 1.87
N THR A 140 35.95 17.70 2.16
CA THR A 140 35.18 16.44 2.08
C THR A 140 34.17 16.44 0.93
N GLU A 141 34.12 17.51 0.14
CA GLU A 141 33.15 17.71 -0.94
C GLU A 141 33.90 17.92 -2.26
N ALA A 142 33.59 17.10 -3.26
CA ALA A 142 34.18 17.20 -4.60
C ALA A 142 33.49 18.27 -5.47
N LEU A 143 32.20 18.53 -5.21
CA LEU A 143 31.38 19.52 -5.92
C LEU A 143 30.39 20.17 -4.94
N MET A 144 30.41 21.50 -4.86
CA MET A 144 29.41 22.30 -4.14
C MET A 144 28.68 23.19 -5.15
N ALA A 145 27.38 22.97 -5.34
CA ALA A 145 26.51 23.81 -6.15
C ALA A 145 25.53 24.56 -5.25
N SER A 146 25.53 25.89 -5.32
CA SER A 146 24.64 26.75 -4.52
C SER A 146 23.84 27.68 -5.42
N SER A 147 22.57 27.89 -5.07
CA SER A 147 21.71 28.90 -5.70
C SER A 147 21.11 29.77 -4.61
N THR A 148 21.35 31.07 -4.68
CA THR A 148 20.82 32.08 -3.73
C THR A 148 19.80 33.01 -4.35
N ALA A 149 19.58 32.89 -5.67
CA ALA A 149 18.54 33.61 -6.40
C ALA A 149 17.26 32.77 -6.42
N GLY A 150 16.09 33.39 -6.36
CA GLY A 150 14.79 32.70 -6.46
C GLY A 150 13.74 33.28 -5.52
N THR A 151 12.47 33.17 -5.90
CA THR A 151 11.31 33.52 -5.08
C THR A 151 10.29 32.38 -5.14
N GLU A 152 9.26 32.41 -4.30
CA GLU A 152 8.16 31.44 -4.37
C GLU A 152 7.49 31.39 -5.76
N SER A 153 7.39 32.53 -6.44
CA SER A 153 6.85 32.63 -7.80
C SER A 153 7.84 32.30 -8.91
N THR A 154 9.14 32.21 -8.61
CA THR A 154 10.21 31.92 -9.56
C THR A 154 11.30 31.07 -8.90
N PRO A 155 11.08 29.75 -8.76
CA PRO A 155 12.04 28.88 -8.09
C PRO A 155 13.34 28.76 -8.89
N SER A 156 14.45 28.52 -8.20
CA SER A 156 15.75 28.25 -8.82
C SER A 156 16.20 26.82 -8.54
N SER A 157 17.14 26.33 -9.35
CA SER A 157 17.78 25.03 -9.18
C SER A 157 19.30 25.21 -9.12
N ALA A 158 19.93 24.66 -8.08
CA ALA A 158 21.40 24.65 -7.99
C ALA A 158 22.03 23.64 -8.98
N LEU A 159 21.35 22.52 -9.26
CA LEU A 159 21.77 21.50 -10.23
C LEU A 159 20.55 21.02 -11.02
N SER A 160 20.67 20.88 -12.33
CA SER A 160 19.61 20.40 -13.22
C SER A 160 20.18 19.44 -14.27
N GLY A 161 19.51 18.31 -14.50
CA GLY A 161 19.92 17.29 -15.47
C GLY A 161 18.81 17.04 -16.49
N TYR A 162 19.14 17.12 -17.78
CA TYR A 162 18.21 16.85 -18.88
C TYR A 162 18.74 15.71 -19.75
N ASN A 163 17.91 14.70 -20.01
CA ASN A 163 18.22 13.62 -20.95
C ASN A 163 17.05 13.48 -21.94
N SER A 164 17.34 13.64 -23.23
CA SER A 164 16.36 13.53 -24.32
C SER A 164 16.48 12.23 -25.12
N SER A 165 17.22 11.26 -24.61
CA SER A 165 17.48 9.94 -25.20
C SER A 165 17.12 8.82 -24.22
N PHE A 166 17.31 7.57 -24.62
CA PHE A 166 17.16 6.43 -23.72
C PHE A 166 18.25 6.47 -22.62
N GLY A 167 17.88 6.65 -21.37
CA GLY A 167 18.83 6.64 -20.25
C GLY A 167 18.35 7.36 -19.00
N VAL A 168 19.28 7.58 -18.07
CA VAL A 168 19.07 8.25 -16.80
C VAL A 168 19.65 9.68 -16.88
N ALA A 169 18.95 10.68 -16.33
CA ALA A 169 19.43 12.06 -16.29
C ALA A 169 20.42 12.31 -15.13
N VAL A 170 20.18 11.72 -13.96
CA VAL A 170 21.06 11.78 -12.79
C VAL A 170 21.15 10.40 -12.15
N TYR A 171 22.37 9.86 -12.06
CA TYR A 171 22.65 8.55 -11.43
C TYR A 171 23.55 8.75 -10.21
N GLY A 172 23.07 8.31 -9.03
CA GLY A 172 23.85 8.27 -7.80
C GLY A 172 24.23 6.83 -7.45
N GLY A 173 25.52 6.54 -7.33
CA GLY A 173 26.05 5.20 -7.01
C GLY A 173 27.01 5.26 -5.83
N ASN A 174 26.93 4.25 -4.96
CA ASN A 174 27.82 4.08 -3.82
C ASN A 174 28.26 2.60 -3.74
N ASN A 175 29.51 2.33 -4.10
CA ASN A 175 29.99 0.97 -4.34
C ASN A 175 30.78 0.39 -3.15
N LYS A 176 30.85 1.10 -2.02
CA LYS A 176 31.52 0.61 -0.81
C LYS A 176 30.54 -0.24 -0.01
N THR A 177 30.84 -1.54 0.10
CA THR A 177 29.97 -2.58 0.68
C THR A 177 29.53 -2.32 2.13
N ASP A 178 30.31 -1.57 2.90
CA ASP A 178 30.03 -1.27 4.32
C ASP A 178 29.65 0.20 4.55
N ASN A 179 29.21 0.90 3.50
CA ASN A 179 28.87 2.32 3.61
C ASN A 179 27.46 2.53 4.18
N PRO A 180 27.31 3.16 5.35
CA PRO A 180 25.99 3.41 5.95
C PRO A 180 25.25 4.60 5.32
N TYR A 181 25.91 5.38 4.45
CA TYR A 181 25.35 6.58 3.86
C TYR A 181 24.66 6.30 2.51
N ASN A 182 23.57 7.01 2.27
CA ASN A 182 22.75 6.91 1.06
C ASN A 182 23.44 7.55 -0.16
N ALA A 183 23.18 7.01 -1.36
CA ALA A 183 23.79 7.51 -2.60
C ALA A 183 23.26 8.89 -3.05
N ILE A 184 22.00 9.21 -2.73
CA ILE A 184 21.37 10.52 -2.98
C ILE A 184 20.63 10.94 -1.70
N HIS A 185 20.99 12.09 -1.12
CA HIS A 185 20.39 12.63 0.12
C HIS A 185 19.58 13.89 -0.18
N GLY A 186 18.28 13.86 0.12
CA GLY A 186 17.42 15.04 0.07
C GLY A 186 17.10 15.53 1.48
N MET A 187 17.45 16.78 1.79
CA MET A 187 17.14 17.43 3.06
C MET A 187 16.40 18.74 2.80
N THR A 188 15.34 18.99 3.57
CA THR A 188 14.66 20.29 3.64
C THR A 188 14.54 20.73 5.09
N SER A 189 14.87 21.97 5.38
CA SER A 189 14.76 22.61 6.70
C SER A 189 13.56 23.57 6.77
N SER A 190 12.63 23.45 5.83
CA SER A 190 11.52 24.38 5.68
C SER A 190 10.55 24.34 6.88
N GLY A 191 10.08 25.52 7.30
CA GLY A 191 9.07 25.69 8.37
C GLY A 191 7.62 25.70 7.88
N ILE A 192 7.38 25.53 6.58
CA ILE A 192 6.03 25.52 5.97
C ILE A 192 5.57 24.10 5.62
N GLU A 193 4.26 23.91 5.49
CA GLU A 193 3.64 22.61 5.18
C GLU A 193 3.96 22.12 3.74
N ASN A 194 3.80 20.81 3.48
CA ASN A 194 3.96 20.17 2.16
C ASN A 194 5.36 20.25 1.51
N THR A 195 6.42 20.26 2.31
CA THR A 195 7.80 20.22 1.79
C THR A 195 8.30 18.78 1.66
N SER A 196 9.12 18.53 0.63
CA SER A 196 9.68 17.19 0.35
C SER A 196 11.19 17.29 0.15
N GLY A 197 11.96 16.39 0.79
CA GLY A 197 13.40 16.27 0.52
C GLY A 197 13.69 15.66 -0.85
N VAL A 198 12.79 14.77 -1.33
CA VAL A 198 12.84 14.15 -2.67
C VAL A 198 11.41 14.11 -3.21
N ALA A 199 11.21 14.54 -4.45
CA ALA A 199 9.91 14.46 -5.15
C ALA A 199 10.13 13.86 -6.53
N GLY A 200 9.20 13.00 -6.97
CA GLY A 200 9.20 12.41 -8.31
C GLY A 200 7.87 12.67 -9.00
N TYR A 201 7.92 13.23 -10.21
CA TYR A 201 6.75 13.55 -11.02
C TYR A 201 6.79 12.73 -12.30
N TYR A 202 5.63 12.20 -12.71
CA TYR A 202 5.47 11.59 -14.03
C TYR A 202 4.41 12.39 -14.79
N GLU A 203 4.84 13.05 -15.87
CA GLU A 203 3.97 13.78 -16.78
C GLU A 203 4.01 13.08 -18.14
N GLY A 204 3.11 12.13 -18.33
CA GLY A 204 2.99 11.37 -19.58
C GLY A 204 1.61 10.74 -19.72
N THR A 205 1.27 10.31 -20.94
CA THR A 205 -0.05 9.77 -21.26
C THR A 205 -0.18 8.25 -21.02
N ALA A 206 0.88 7.60 -20.53
CA ALA A 206 0.92 6.16 -20.29
C ALA A 206 0.93 5.84 -18.77
N GLN A 207 0.99 4.55 -18.42
CA GLN A 207 1.22 4.15 -17.03
C GLN A 207 2.67 4.49 -16.63
N GLY A 208 2.84 5.33 -15.62
CA GLY A 208 4.15 5.78 -15.14
C GLY A 208 4.23 5.84 -13.63
N VAL A 209 5.46 5.90 -13.11
CA VAL A 209 5.75 5.91 -11.67
C VAL A 209 6.61 7.15 -11.38
N GLY A 210 6.21 7.97 -10.42
CA GLY A 210 6.98 9.15 -10.00
C GLY A 210 8.22 8.79 -9.18
N VAL A 211 8.05 7.93 -8.16
CA VAL A 211 9.15 7.42 -7.33
C VAL A 211 9.07 5.90 -7.27
N TYR A 212 10.13 5.21 -7.70
CA TYR A 212 10.22 3.76 -7.69
C TYR A 212 11.37 3.32 -6.77
N GLY A 213 11.05 2.47 -5.79
CA GLY A 213 12.03 1.86 -4.90
C GLY A 213 11.92 0.35 -4.95
N SER A 214 13.01 -0.34 -5.26
CA SER A 214 13.07 -1.80 -5.38
C SER A 214 14.27 -2.36 -4.63
N VAL A 215 14.13 -3.57 -4.08
CA VAL A 215 15.26 -4.34 -3.56
C VAL A 215 15.46 -5.55 -4.46
N PHE A 216 16.61 -5.63 -5.14
CA PHE A 216 16.96 -6.77 -5.99
C PHE A 216 17.53 -7.90 -5.13
N GLN A 217 17.08 -9.13 -5.40
CA GLN A 217 17.38 -10.31 -4.60
C GLN A 217 18.59 -11.04 -5.18
N ASP A 218 19.82 -10.54 -4.97
CA ASP A 218 21.03 -11.20 -5.52
C ASP A 218 22.12 -11.55 -4.50
N VAL A 219 21.94 -11.29 -3.20
CA VAL A 219 22.83 -11.84 -2.16
C VAL A 219 22.04 -12.11 -0.88
N SER A 220 22.45 -13.13 -0.14
CA SER A 220 21.86 -13.73 1.07
C SER A 220 21.71 -12.80 2.29
N GLY A 221 21.53 -11.50 2.10
CA GLY A 221 21.19 -10.50 3.11
C GLY A 221 19.81 -9.90 2.83
N GLY A 222 18.83 -10.19 3.70
CA GLY A 222 17.44 -9.80 3.54
C GLY A 222 17.23 -8.29 3.34
N GLY A 223 16.79 -7.91 2.14
CA GLY A 223 16.28 -6.58 1.86
C GLY A 223 15.07 -6.25 2.72
N LYS A 224 15.06 -5.08 3.36
CA LYS A 224 14.04 -4.70 4.35
C LYS A 224 12.84 -3.94 3.76
N ALA A 225 13.05 -3.05 2.78
CA ALA A 225 11.98 -2.32 2.09
C ALA A 225 12.50 -1.64 0.80
N GLY A 226 11.67 -1.55 -0.25
CA GLY A 226 11.97 -0.77 -1.46
C GLY A 226 11.77 0.74 -1.25
N VAL A 227 10.75 1.14 -0.49
CA VAL A 227 10.52 2.51 -0.02
C VAL A 227 10.24 2.43 1.48
N PHE A 228 11.05 3.11 2.30
CA PHE A 228 10.91 3.12 3.77
C PHE A 228 10.54 4.51 4.27
N GLY A 229 9.33 4.65 4.79
CA GLY A 229 8.85 5.87 5.43
C GLY A 229 9.11 5.86 6.94
N TYR A 230 9.99 6.74 7.42
CA TYR A 230 10.33 6.85 8.85
C TYR A 230 9.98 8.24 9.38
N ASN A 231 9.12 8.29 10.40
CA ASN A 231 8.73 9.52 11.07
C ASN A 231 9.06 9.41 12.56
N ASN A 232 10.04 10.18 13.03
CA ASN A 232 10.54 10.13 14.41
C ASN A 232 9.87 11.15 15.35
N ARG A 233 8.74 11.74 14.94
CA ARG A 233 8.01 12.70 15.78
C ARG A 233 7.34 11.96 16.94
N SER A 234 7.46 12.52 18.14
CA SER A 234 6.79 12.03 19.35
C SER A 234 5.33 12.50 19.48
N ASP A 235 4.86 13.36 18.57
CA ASP A 235 3.47 13.83 18.49
C ASP A 235 3.07 13.99 17.00
N GLY A 236 2.21 13.07 16.53
CA GLY A 236 1.62 13.05 15.18
C GLY A 236 2.56 12.70 14.01
N GLY A 237 1.97 12.68 12.80
CA GLY A 237 2.67 12.42 11.53
C GLY A 237 2.49 11.00 10.97
N TYR A 238 2.76 10.85 9.67
CA TYR A 238 2.69 9.56 8.96
C TYR A 238 4.10 9.12 8.55
N GLY A 239 4.39 7.81 8.59
CA GLY A 239 5.61 7.25 7.97
C GLY A 239 5.51 7.25 6.44
N MET A 240 4.35 6.86 5.91
CA MET A 240 3.99 6.91 4.49
C MET A 240 2.53 7.34 4.36
N LEU A 241 2.22 8.27 3.46
CA LEU A 241 0.86 8.72 3.15
C LEU A 241 0.59 8.46 1.66
N GLY A 242 -0.38 7.59 1.37
CA GLY A 242 -0.85 7.34 0.01
C GLY A 242 -2.15 8.09 -0.27
N GLN A 243 -2.13 9.01 -1.25
CA GLN A 243 -3.30 9.78 -1.68
C GLN A 243 -3.52 9.56 -3.18
N GLY A 244 -4.73 9.14 -3.55
CA GLY A 244 -5.10 8.80 -4.94
C GLY A 244 -6.48 8.12 -4.98
N PHE A 245 -6.93 7.71 -6.18
CA PHE A 245 -8.15 6.90 -6.32
C PHE A 245 -8.08 5.62 -5.47
N ASN A 246 -6.90 5.01 -5.40
CA ASN A 246 -6.50 4.09 -4.34
C ASN A 246 -5.37 4.76 -3.52
N GLY A 247 -5.50 4.83 -2.20
CA GLY A 247 -4.48 5.45 -1.33
C GLY A 247 -3.21 4.61 -1.23
N VAL A 248 -3.32 3.40 -0.68
CA VAL A 248 -2.22 2.42 -0.58
C VAL A 248 -2.71 1.07 -1.12
N VAL A 249 -1.99 0.50 -2.07
CA VAL A 249 -2.27 -0.83 -2.62
C VAL A 249 -1.12 -1.75 -2.26
N GLY A 250 -1.42 -2.78 -1.48
CA GLY A 250 -0.45 -3.81 -1.12
C GLY A 250 -0.88 -5.16 -1.68
N GLN A 251 -0.01 -5.78 -2.48
CA GLN A 251 -0.25 -7.08 -3.11
C GLN A 251 0.95 -8.00 -2.86
N THR A 252 0.66 -9.26 -2.59
CA THR A 252 1.66 -10.32 -2.49
C THR A 252 1.14 -11.57 -3.17
N ASN A 253 2.04 -12.33 -3.79
CA ASN A 253 1.74 -13.64 -4.39
C ASN A 253 2.34 -14.80 -3.57
N PHE A 254 2.82 -14.52 -2.35
CA PHE A 254 3.47 -15.50 -1.48
C PHE A 254 2.54 -15.92 -0.34
N GLY A 255 2.42 -17.23 -0.09
CA GLY A 255 1.49 -17.80 0.91
C GLY A 255 1.75 -17.40 2.37
N THR A 256 2.93 -16.88 2.69
CA THR A 256 3.29 -16.35 4.04
C THR A 256 3.36 -14.82 4.10
N GLY A 257 3.14 -14.14 2.97
CA GLY A 257 3.22 -12.68 2.90
C GLY A 257 1.91 -12.00 3.26
N PHE A 258 1.98 -10.74 3.68
CA PHE A 258 0.82 -9.88 3.88
C PHE A 258 0.70 -8.88 2.72
N GLY A 259 -0.49 -8.69 2.16
CA GLY A 259 -0.75 -7.62 1.19
C GLY A 259 -0.56 -6.24 1.84
N VAL A 260 -1.19 -6.03 3.00
CA VAL A 260 -1.00 -4.86 3.87
C VAL A 260 -0.86 -5.37 5.31
N TYR A 261 0.18 -4.92 6.02
CA TYR A 261 0.41 -5.27 7.43
C TYR A 261 0.41 -4.00 8.29
N GLY A 262 -0.57 -3.89 9.17
CA GLY A 262 -0.64 -2.85 10.20
C GLY A 262 -0.34 -3.45 11.57
N GLY A 263 0.82 -3.09 12.15
CA GLY A 263 1.26 -3.59 13.45
C GLY A 263 1.54 -2.45 14.41
N ASN A 264 0.98 -2.53 15.61
CA ASN A 264 1.25 -1.60 16.70
C ASN A 264 1.56 -2.40 17.97
N THR A 265 2.83 -2.39 18.38
CA THR A 265 3.32 -3.15 19.53
C THR A 265 3.12 -2.42 20.86
N ASN A 266 2.73 -1.13 20.84
CA ASN A 266 2.59 -0.27 22.01
C ASN A 266 3.72 -0.48 23.06
N ALA A 267 4.97 -0.55 22.60
CA ALA A 267 6.10 -0.98 23.42
C ALA A 267 6.47 0.00 24.57
N ILE A 268 5.82 1.16 24.66
CA ILE A 268 6.23 2.29 25.53
C ILE A 268 5.05 2.93 26.29
N GLY A 269 3.81 2.45 26.17
CA GLY A 269 2.62 3.17 26.67
C GLY A 269 1.59 2.31 27.42
N THR A 270 0.76 2.96 28.25
CA THR A 270 -0.39 2.37 28.96
C THR A 270 -1.69 2.36 28.13
N ASP A 271 -1.64 2.83 26.88
CA ASP A 271 -2.80 3.06 26.02
C ASP A 271 -3.04 1.92 25.01
N ASN A 272 -4.13 1.97 24.25
CA ASN A 272 -4.50 0.90 23.32
C ASN A 272 -3.74 1.01 21.99
N GLY A 273 -2.90 0.04 21.67
CA GLY A 273 -2.26 -0.07 20.35
C GLY A 273 -3.26 -0.50 19.27
N VAL A 274 -3.44 0.31 18.23
CA VAL A 274 -4.30 0.00 17.07
C VAL A 274 -3.41 -0.44 15.90
N GLY A 275 -3.58 -1.68 15.43
CA GLY A 275 -2.83 -2.22 14.28
C GLY A 275 -3.37 -1.74 12.93
N VAL A 276 -4.69 -1.84 12.73
CA VAL A 276 -5.40 -1.38 11.53
C VAL A 276 -6.68 -0.66 11.97
N CYS A 277 -6.92 0.53 11.42
CA CYS A 277 -8.20 1.24 11.53
C CYS A 277 -8.59 1.76 10.15
N GLY A 278 -9.91 1.78 9.89
CA GLY A 278 -10.47 2.46 8.73
C GLY A 278 -11.71 3.22 9.12
N ASP A 279 -11.95 4.33 8.40
CA ASP A 279 -13.07 5.22 8.56
C ASP A 279 -13.68 5.46 7.17
N GLY A 280 -14.99 5.22 7.05
CA GLY A 280 -15.73 5.20 5.79
C GLY A 280 -17.00 4.36 5.91
N ASP A 281 -17.81 4.30 4.83
CA ASP A 281 -19.05 3.51 4.78
C ASP A 281 -18.80 2.01 5.10
N TYR A 282 -17.58 1.54 4.83
CA TYR A 282 -17.02 0.29 5.33
C TYR A 282 -15.67 0.56 6.02
N GLY A 283 -15.59 0.34 7.34
CA GLY A 283 -14.36 0.56 8.10
C GLY A 283 -13.25 -0.47 7.80
N VAL A 284 -13.60 -1.75 7.71
CA VAL A 284 -12.70 -2.84 7.28
C VAL A 284 -13.51 -3.86 6.50
N TRP A 285 -13.11 -4.15 5.26
CA TRP A 285 -13.75 -5.17 4.42
C TRP A 285 -12.77 -6.32 4.16
N GLY A 286 -13.09 -7.51 4.65
CA GLY A 286 -12.37 -8.75 4.35
C GLY A 286 -13.21 -9.65 3.46
N GLN A 287 -12.69 -10.04 2.30
CA GLN A 287 -13.30 -11.04 1.42
C GLN A 287 -12.25 -12.09 1.07
N THR A 288 -12.63 -13.36 1.15
CA THR A 288 -11.77 -14.48 0.77
C THR A 288 -12.44 -15.24 -0.37
N GLN A 289 -11.74 -15.42 -1.49
CA GLN A 289 -12.27 -16.09 -2.69
C GLN A 289 -11.96 -17.60 -2.69
N TYR A 290 -10.88 -18.03 -2.03
CA TYR A 290 -10.37 -19.42 -2.07
C TYR A 290 -9.76 -19.91 -0.75
N GLY A 291 -10.13 -19.33 0.39
CA GLY A 291 -9.52 -19.60 1.71
C GLY A 291 -10.56 -19.71 2.84
N TYR A 292 -10.10 -19.98 4.05
CA TYR A 292 -10.94 -20.41 5.18
C TYR A 292 -11.73 -19.25 5.85
N ASP A 293 -11.07 -18.15 6.23
CA ASP A 293 -11.72 -17.03 6.96
C ASP A 293 -11.63 -15.70 6.20
N GLY A 294 -12.70 -14.90 6.22
CA GLY A 294 -12.76 -13.54 5.65
C GLY A 294 -12.22 -12.46 6.59
N VAL A 295 -12.51 -12.59 7.89
CA VAL A 295 -12.03 -11.72 8.98
C VAL A 295 -11.83 -12.62 10.20
N PHE A 296 -10.62 -12.64 10.77
CA PHE A 296 -10.28 -13.49 11.92
C PHE A 296 -9.72 -12.65 13.07
N GLY A 297 -10.40 -12.67 14.22
CA GLY A 297 -10.00 -11.94 15.43
C GLY A 297 -9.61 -12.89 16.56
N ILE A 298 -8.34 -12.89 16.96
CA ILE A 298 -7.84 -13.67 18.10
C ILE A 298 -7.59 -12.73 19.29
N ASN A 299 -8.08 -13.10 20.46
CA ASN A 299 -7.64 -12.52 21.72
C ASN A 299 -6.87 -13.55 22.54
N ALA A 300 -5.56 -13.35 22.70
CA ALA A 300 -4.68 -14.29 23.41
C ALA A 300 -4.52 -13.97 24.91
N ARG A 301 -5.22 -12.97 25.47
CA ARG A 301 -5.16 -12.71 26.92
C ARG A 301 -5.79 -13.85 27.69
N THR A 302 -5.15 -14.22 28.80
CA THR A 302 -5.60 -15.28 29.71
C THR A 302 -6.46 -14.75 30.86
N ASP A 303 -6.55 -13.43 31.04
CA ASP A 303 -7.27 -12.73 32.11
C ASP A 303 -8.44 -11.85 31.61
N GLY A 304 -8.90 -12.10 30.38
CA GLY A 304 -10.07 -11.47 29.77
C GLY A 304 -9.79 -10.80 28.42
N GLY A 305 -10.84 -10.43 27.68
CA GLY A 305 -10.68 -9.82 26.36
C GLY A 305 -11.84 -10.13 25.43
N ILE A 306 -11.95 -9.39 24.34
CA ILE A 306 -12.92 -9.64 23.25
C ILE A 306 -12.11 -9.88 21.98
N GLY A 307 -12.39 -10.96 21.25
CA GLY A 307 -11.73 -11.29 19.98
C GLY A 307 -12.29 -10.47 18.81
N VAL A 308 -13.63 -10.41 18.71
CA VAL A 308 -14.37 -9.58 17.75
C VAL A 308 -15.53 -8.91 18.47
N GLU A 309 -15.65 -7.59 18.34
CA GLU A 309 -16.72 -6.81 18.95
C GLU A 309 -17.50 -6.07 17.85
N GLY A 310 -18.78 -6.36 17.71
CA GLY A 310 -19.69 -5.66 16.81
C GLY A 310 -20.60 -4.71 17.60
N GLN A 311 -20.50 -3.40 17.35
CA GLN A 311 -21.39 -2.38 17.90
C GLN A 311 -22.09 -1.63 16.76
N GLY A 312 -23.42 -1.52 16.84
CA GLY A 312 -24.23 -0.86 15.81
C GLY A 312 -25.72 -1.12 16.01
N PHE A 313 -26.56 -0.65 15.07
CA PHE A 313 -27.98 -1.01 15.04
C PHE A 313 -28.17 -2.54 14.96
N ASN A 314 -27.32 -3.19 14.16
CA ASN A 314 -27.01 -4.61 14.26
C ASN A 314 -25.55 -4.74 14.69
N GLY A 315 -25.27 -5.49 15.76
CA GLY A 315 -23.90 -5.68 16.25
C GLY A 315 -23.09 -6.65 15.37
N THR A 316 -23.54 -7.90 15.28
CA THR A 316 -22.92 -8.97 14.48
C THR A 316 -23.99 -9.73 13.72
N VAL A 317 -23.76 -9.99 12.44
CA VAL A 317 -24.69 -10.74 11.58
C VAL A 317 -23.92 -11.90 10.93
N GLY A 318 -24.35 -13.12 11.21
CA GLY A 318 -23.82 -14.34 10.59
C GLY A 318 -24.84 -14.95 9.63
N ILE A 319 -24.48 -15.09 8.35
CA ILE A 319 -25.34 -15.66 7.31
C ILE A 319 -24.61 -16.83 6.67
N THR A 320 -25.30 -17.97 6.58
CA THR A 320 -24.85 -19.14 5.82
C THR A 320 -25.85 -19.44 4.72
N VAL A 321 -25.37 -19.79 3.54
CA VAL A 321 -26.19 -20.22 2.39
C VAL A 321 -25.93 -21.67 2.01
N GLN A 322 -25.12 -22.40 2.78
CA GLN A 322 -24.82 -23.82 2.57
C GLN A 322 -25.38 -24.69 3.69
N GLY A 323 -25.91 -25.86 3.32
CA GLY A 323 -26.62 -26.75 4.24
C GLY A 323 -25.79 -27.36 5.38
N ALA A 324 -24.47 -27.32 5.30
CA ALA A 324 -23.56 -27.77 6.37
C ALA A 324 -22.95 -26.62 7.19
N GLY A 325 -23.24 -25.37 6.83
CA GLY A 325 -22.64 -24.20 7.48
C GLY A 325 -23.40 -23.73 8.71
N TYR A 326 -22.69 -23.09 9.64
CA TYR A 326 -23.28 -22.40 10.79
C TYR A 326 -23.31 -20.90 10.54
N GLY A 327 -24.44 -20.24 10.80
CA GLY A 327 -24.50 -18.77 10.77
C GLY A 327 -23.69 -18.15 11.92
N ILE A 328 -23.84 -18.70 13.13
CA ILE A 328 -23.05 -18.36 14.31
C ILE A 328 -22.69 -19.66 15.02
N TYR A 329 -21.40 -19.89 15.26
CA TYR A 329 -20.89 -21.01 16.05
C TYR A 329 -20.21 -20.46 17.31
N GLY A 330 -20.67 -20.89 18.48
CA GLY A 330 -20.10 -20.50 19.77
C GLY A 330 -19.67 -21.74 20.55
N GLU A 331 -18.37 -21.87 20.79
CA GLU A 331 -17.76 -22.96 21.53
C GLU A 331 -16.95 -22.42 22.71
N ASN A 332 -17.03 -23.12 23.85
CA ASN A 332 -16.14 -22.92 24.97
C ASN A 332 -15.32 -24.18 25.18
N SER A 333 -14.09 -24.23 24.64
CA SER A 333 -13.21 -25.41 24.70
C SER A 333 -12.41 -25.52 26.01
N SER A 334 -12.80 -24.78 27.06
CA SER A 334 -12.11 -24.84 28.36
C SER A 334 -12.17 -26.24 28.95
N THR A 335 -11.01 -26.79 29.29
CA THR A 335 -10.87 -28.09 29.96
C THR A 335 -11.12 -28.00 31.48
N GLY A 336 -11.21 -26.79 32.03
CA GLY A 336 -11.53 -26.56 33.43
C GLY A 336 -13.03 -26.59 33.68
N THR A 337 -13.48 -27.31 34.72
CA THR A 337 -14.89 -27.33 35.14
C THR A 337 -15.22 -26.06 35.92
N THR A 338 -15.68 -25.03 35.22
CA THR A 338 -16.35 -23.89 35.88
C THR A 338 -17.82 -23.85 35.43
N ASP A 339 -18.73 -23.43 36.31
CA ASP A 339 -20.16 -23.26 35.96
C ASP A 339 -20.41 -22.18 34.91
N ASN A 340 -19.37 -21.44 34.49
CA ASN A 340 -19.47 -20.31 33.59
C ASN A 340 -18.83 -20.58 32.20
N ASN A 341 -18.64 -21.85 31.84
CA ASN A 341 -18.21 -22.26 30.50
C ASN A 341 -19.36 -22.09 29.49
N ILE A 342 -19.62 -20.85 29.09
CA ILE A 342 -20.72 -20.51 28.18
C ILE A 342 -20.20 -20.46 26.74
N GLY A 343 -20.83 -21.20 25.83
CA GLY A 343 -20.56 -21.12 24.38
C GLY A 343 -21.27 -19.93 23.72
N VAL A 344 -22.56 -19.74 24.01
CA VAL A 344 -23.37 -18.60 23.51
C VAL A 344 -24.21 -18.02 24.65
N ALA A 345 -24.18 -16.70 24.81
CA ALA A 345 -24.98 -15.97 25.81
C ALA A 345 -25.77 -14.83 25.16
N GLY A 346 -27.06 -14.73 25.49
CA GLY A 346 -27.92 -13.63 25.06
C GLY A 346 -28.61 -12.94 26.23
N ILE A 347 -28.66 -11.60 26.21
CA ILE A 347 -29.36 -10.79 27.22
C ILE A 347 -30.22 -9.76 26.48
N GLY A 348 -31.52 -9.78 26.75
CA GLY A 348 -32.48 -8.86 26.18
C GLY A 348 -33.88 -9.17 26.69
N TRP A 349 -34.89 -8.48 26.16
CA TRP A 349 -36.29 -8.86 26.35
C TRP A 349 -36.54 -10.29 25.87
N VAL A 350 -35.96 -10.64 24.72
CA VAL A 350 -35.79 -12.02 24.24
C VAL A 350 -34.28 -12.30 24.21
N GLY A 351 -33.81 -13.24 25.02
CA GLY A 351 -32.40 -13.61 25.06
C GLY A 351 -31.94 -14.39 23.82
N VAL A 352 -32.80 -15.29 23.32
CA VAL A 352 -32.59 -16.08 22.10
C VAL A 352 -33.93 -16.20 21.37
N TYR A 353 -33.97 -15.85 20.09
CA TYR A 353 -35.15 -15.99 19.22
C TYR A 353 -34.78 -16.90 18.05
N GLY A 354 -35.37 -18.09 18.00
CA GLY A 354 -35.14 -19.06 16.94
C GLY A 354 -36.39 -19.32 16.13
N VAL A 355 -36.24 -19.37 14.81
CA VAL A 355 -37.30 -19.68 13.84
C VAL A 355 -36.80 -20.79 12.93
N SER A 356 -37.62 -21.81 12.71
CA SER A 356 -37.36 -22.78 11.66
C SER A 356 -38.13 -22.39 10.40
N ASN A 357 -37.43 -22.41 9.26
CA ASN A 357 -38.04 -22.21 7.94
C ASN A 357 -38.56 -23.53 7.32
N ASP A 358 -38.50 -24.63 8.08
CA ASP A 358 -39.01 -25.95 7.72
C ASP A 358 -40.13 -26.31 8.70
N GLY A 359 -41.24 -26.86 8.20
CA GLY A 359 -42.37 -27.30 9.02
C GLY A 359 -42.04 -28.41 10.03
N THR A 360 -40.88 -29.08 9.88
CA THR A 360 -40.41 -30.11 10.81
C THR A 360 -39.22 -29.70 11.66
N GLY A 361 -38.68 -28.50 11.46
CA GLY A 361 -37.50 -28.04 12.20
C GLY A 361 -37.83 -27.38 13.54
N TYR A 362 -36.79 -27.06 14.31
CA TYR A 362 -36.91 -26.52 15.66
C TYR A 362 -36.35 -25.09 15.73
N GLY A 363 -37.04 -24.21 16.46
CA GLY A 363 -36.47 -22.90 16.84
C GLY A 363 -35.38 -23.02 17.91
N VAL A 364 -35.50 -24.00 18.80
CA VAL A 364 -34.48 -24.38 19.79
C VAL A 364 -34.43 -25.90 19.87
N PHE A 365 -33.25 -26.49 19.63
CA PHE A 365 -32.99 -27.91 19.79
C PHE A 365 -31.86 -28.12 20.79
N SER A 366 -32.03 -29.07 21.70
CA SER A 366 -31.03 -29.44 22.69
C SER A 366 -30.68 -30.90 22.48
N ASP A 367 -29.41 -31.17 22.17
CA ASP A 367 -28.87 -32.53 22.20
C ASP A 367 -28.43 -32.82 23.65
N SER A 368 -29.22 -33.63 24.37
CA SER A 368 -29.25 -33.82 25.84
C SER A 368 -30.22 -32.88 26.60
N ASP A 369 -30.08 -32.82 27.93
CA ASP A 369 -31.04 -32.21 28.84
C ASP A 369 -31.24 -30.69 28.63
N PHE A 370 -32.51 -30.26 28.61
CA PHE A 370 -32.90 -28.84 28.56
C PHE A 370 -33.27 -28.30 29.95
N GLY A 371 -32.51 -27.34 30.44
CA GLY A 371 -32.69 -26.73 31.76
C GLY A 371 -33.28 -25.32 31.72
N CYS A 372 -34.10 -25.00 32.73
CA CYS A 372 -34.52 -23.63 33.02
C CYS A 372 -34.65 -23.41 34.53
N SER A 373 -34.38 -22.20 35.00
CA SER A 373 -34.58 -21.80 36.40
C SER A 373 -35.91 -21.08 36.65
N GLY A 374 -36.61 -20.70 35.58
CA GLY A 374 -37.96 -20.14 35.60
C GLY A 374 -39.01 -21.20 35.23
N THR A 375 -40.05 -20.80 34.51
CA THR A 375 -41.15 -21.69 34.09
C THR A 375 -40.96 -22.20 32.67
N LYS A 376 -41.42 -23.43 32.40
CA LYS A 376 -41.51 -24.00 31.04
C LYS A 376 -42.91 -23.74 30.47
N SER A 377 -43.04 -22.73 29.62
CA SER A 377 -44.36 -22.27 29.15
C SER A 377 -44.55 -22.35 27.64
N PHE A 378 -45.75 -22.75 27.22
CA PHE A 378 -46.28 -22.59 25.86
C PHE A 378 -47.19 -21.36 25.83
N VAL A 379 -46.88 -20.39 24.97
CA VAL A 379 -47.60 -19.10 24.89
C VAL A 379 -48.22 -18.97 23.51
N ILE A 380 -49.50 -18.62 23.47
CA ILE A 380 -50.25 -18.26 22.26
C ILE A 380 -51.03 -16.97 22.50
N ASP A 381 -51.50 -16.35 21.43
CA ASP A 381 -52.48 -15.28 21.54
C ASP A 381 -53.76 -15.81 22.22
N HIS A 382 -54.38 -14.99 23.07
CA HIS A 382 -55.61 -15.41 23.75
C HIS A 382 -56.72 -15.65 22.71
N PRO A 383 -57.34 -16.86 22.64
CA PRO A 383 -58.25 -17.20 21.54
C PRO A 383 -59.48 -16.29 21.39
N GLN A 384 -59.89 -15.60 22.46
CA GLN A 384 -61.03 -14.67 22.47
C GLN A 384 -60.63 -13.19 22.53
N ASP A 385 -59.35 -12.88 22.76
CA ASP A 385 -58.85 -11.50 22.94
C ASP A 385 -57.37 -11.39 22.53
N PRO A 386 -57.02 -11.78 21.28
CA PRO A 386 -55.63 -11.94 20.86
C PRO A 386 -54.87 -10.62 20.78
N GLN A 387 -55.57 -9.50 20.60
CA GLN A 387 -54.95 -8.18 20.51
C GLN A 387 -54.38 -7.69 21.85
N ASN A 388 -54.98 -8.11 22.97
CA ASN A 388 -54.67 -7.53 24.29
C ASN A 388 -54.11 -8.56 25.29
N LYS A 389 -54.26 -9.86 25.01
CA LYS A 389 -53.91 -10.92 25.96
C LYS A 389 -53.16 -12.06 25.31
N PHE A 390 -52.23 -12.62 26.07
CA PHE A 390 -51.67 -13.94 25.81
C PHE A 390 -52.35 -14.99 26.68
N LEU A 391 -52.50 -16.20 26.14
CA LEU A 391 -52.81 -17.40 26.91
C LEU A 391 -51.53 -18.21 27.09
N LYS A 392 -51.19 -18.49 28.35
CA LYS A 392 -49.99 -19.24 28.72
C LYS A 392 -50.38 -20.56 29.38
N HIS A 393 -49.86 -21.66 28.84
CA HIS A 393 -49.87 -22.97 29.45
C HIS A 393 -48.48 -23.33 29.92
N PHE A 394 -48.39 -24.30 30.84
CA PHE A 394 -47.12 -24.72 31.42
C PHE A 394 -46.96 -26.23 31.28
N CYS A 395 -45.71 -26.66 31.14
CA CYS A 395 -45.36 -28.07 31.24
C CYS A 395 -45.62 -28.57 32.66
N MET A 396 -45.95 -29.85 32.80
CA MET A 396 -46.02 -30.50 34.10
C MET A 396 -44.62 -30.61 34.70
N GLU A 397 -44.45 -30.15 35.94
CA GLU A 397 -43.21 -30.28 36.70
C GLU A 397 -43.44 -31.29 37.82
N SER A 398 -42.83 -32.47 37.68
CA SER A 398 -42.89 -33.58 38.65
C SER A 398 -41.47 -33.92 39.11
N PRO A 399 -41.28 -34.41 40.35
CA PRO A 399 -40.01 -35.03 40.75
C PRO A 399 -39.65 -36.24 39.87
N GLU A 400 -40.62 -36.84 39.17
CA GLU A 400 -40.43 -37.98 38.27
C GLU A 400 -40.54 -37.54 36.80
N VAL A 401 -39.83 -38.23 35.90
CA VAL A 401 -39.98 -38.01 34.45
C VAL A 401 -41.22 -38.79 33.96
N LEU A 402 -42.37 -38.14 34.04
CA LEU A 402 -43.67 -38.79 33.76
C LEU A 402 -44.12 -38.65 32.31
N ASN A 403 -44.67 -39.73 31.77
CA ASN A 403 -45.54 -39.73 30.61
C ASN A 403 -47.00 -39.88 31.07
N VAL A 404 -47.92 -39.14 30.42
CA VAL A 404 -49.35 -39.14 30.76
C VAL A 404 -50.16 -39.55 29.54
N TYR A 405 -51.01 -40.55 29.72
CA TYR A 405 -51.93 -41.04 28.71
C TYR A 405 -53.35 -40.93 29.25
N ARG A 406 -54.30 -40.46 28.43
CA ARG A 406 -55.69 -40.30 28.85
C ARG A 406 -56.65 -40.62 27.72
N GLY A 407 -57.87 -40.98 28.08
CA GLY A 407 -58.92 -41.21 27.11
C GLY A 407 -60.26 -41.48 27.77
N THR A 408 -61.18 -41.97 26.95
CA THR A 408 -62.47 -42.48 27.42
C THR A 408 -62.76 -43.83 26.79
N ILE A 409 -63.48 -44.69 27.49
CA ILE A 409 -63.94 -45.99 26.99
C ILE A 409 -65.39 -46.23 27.45
N THR A 410 -66.15 -47.05 26.73
CA THR A 410 -67.52 -47.42 27.12
C THR A 410 -67.55 -48.89 27.48
N LEU A 411 -68.18 -49.23 28.61
CA LEU A 411 -68.35 -50.61 29.04
C LEU A 411 -69.29 -51.38 28.12
N ASP A 412 -68.93 -52.61 27.81
CA ASP A 412 -69.69 -53.53 26.97
C ASP A 412 -70.90 -54.14 27.71
N ALA A 413 -71.54 -55.14 27.10
CA ALA A 413 -72.71 -55.82 27.66
C ALA A 413 -72.43 -56.54 28.99
N SER A 414 -71.17 -56.87 29.29
CA SER A 414 -70.72 -57.45 30.56
C SER A 414 -70.37 -56.40 31.62
N GLY A 415 -70.38 -55.11 31.28
CA GLY A 415 -69.89 -54.07 32.19
C GLY A 415 -68.37 -53.99 32.26
N GLU A 416 -67.69 -54.44 31.19
CA GLU A 416 -66.23 -54.47 31.08
C GLU A 416 -65.75 -53.67 29.87
N ALA A 417 -64.50 -53.24 29.86
CA ALA A 417 -63.86 -52.75 28.64
C ALA A 417 -62.35 -52.94 28.69
N THR A 418 -61.75 -53.16 27.52
CA THR A 418 -60.29 -53.14 27.34
C THR A 418 -59.87 -51.84 26.66
N VAL A 419 -58.94 -51.13 27.29
CA VAL A 419 -58.31 -49.93 26.72
C VAL A 419 -57.03 -50.36 26.01
N ASN A 420 -56.96 -50.06 24.71
CA ASN A 420 -55.76 -50.25 23.91
C ASN A 420 -54.89 -48.98 23.97
N LEU A 421 -53.64 -49.15 24.36
CA LEU A 421 -52.61 -48.12 24.38
C LEU A 421 -51.80 -48.18 23.08
N PRO A 422 -51.05 -47.13 22.72
CA PRO A 422 -50.20 -47.13 21.54
C PRO A 422 -49.20 -48.31 21.54
N GLU A 423 -48.83 -48.83 20.36
CA GLU A 423 -47.94 -49.99 20.22
C GLU A 423 -46.58 -49.80 20.92
N TYR A 424 -46.10 -48.56 21.00
CA TYR A 424 -44.84 -48.24 21.68
C TYR A 424 -44.97 -48.08 23.21
N PHE A 425 -46.18 -48.09 23.77
CA PHE A 425 -46.43 -47.67 25.15
C PHE A 425 -45.53 -48.40 26.14
N SER A 426 -45.53 -49.74 26.14
CA SER A 426 -44.74 -50.51 27.09
C SER A 426 -43.23 -50.53 26.79
N SER A 427 -42.80 -50.00 25.64
CA SER A 427 -41.38 -49.90 25.31
C SER A 427 -40.69 -48.68 25.93
N VAL A 428 -41.47 -47.66 26.34
CA VAL A 428 -40.94 -46.40 26.88
C VAL A 428 -41.47 -46.05 28.28
N ASN A 429 -42.24 -46.93 28.90
CA ASN A 429 -42.93 -46.64 30.16
C ASN A 429 -42.78 -47.81 31.15
N ILE A 430 -42.63 -47.49 32.44
CA ILE A 430 -42.69 -48.41 33.58
C ILE A 430 -43.51 -47.78 34.72
N ASN A 431 -43.77 -48.53 35.80
CA ASN A 431 -44.40 -48.04 37.04
C ASN A 431 -45.73 -47.31 36.80
N PHE A 432 -46.76 -48.05 36.42
CA PHE A 432 -48.05 -47.49 36.01
C PHE A 432 -48.95 -47.17 37.20
N THR A 433 -49.62 -46.02 37.16
CA THR A 433 -50.74 -45.70 38.05
C THR A 433 -51.97 -45.27 37.25
N TYR A 434 -53.15 -45.57 37.78
CA TYR A 434 -54.41 -45.43 37.06
C TYR A 434 -55.36 -44.51 37.82
N GLN A 435 -56.12 -43.71 37.06
CA GLN A 435 -57.26 -42.98 37.59
C GLN A 435 -58.46 -43.21 36.68
N LEU A 436 -59.54 -43.75 37.25
CA LEU A 436 -60.80 -43.99 36.54
C LEU A 436 -61.88 -43.03 37.05
N THR A 437 -62.75 -42.56 36.16
CA THR A 437 -63.88 -41.69 36.53
C THR A 437 -65.09 -42.04 35.68
N PRO A 438 -66.19 -42.54 36.27
CA PRO A 438 -67.42 -42.79 35.53
C PRO A 438 -68.07 -41.46 35.12
N VAL A 439 -68.65 -41.43 33.93
CA VAL A 439 -69.26 -40.23 33.33
C VAL A 439 -70.77 -40.43 33.22
N GLY A 440 -71.54 -39.50 33.78
CA GLY A 440 -73.01 -39.47 33.70
C GLY A 440 -73.75 -40.13 34.87
N ALA A 441 -73.17 -41.15 35.50
CA ALA A 441 -73.74 -41.79 36.69
C ALA A 441 -72.64 -42.30 37.63
N ALA A 442 -72.97 -42.44 38.92
CA ALA A 442 -72.06 -43.03 39.90
C ALA A 442 -71.85 -44.53 39.59
N CYS A 443 -70.61 -44.99 39.70
CA CYS A 443 -70.22 -46.38 39.46
C CYS A 443 -69.33 -46.86 40.63
N PRO A 444 -69.92 -47.19 41.80
CA PRO A 444 -69.16 -47.48 43.01
C PRO A 444 -68.31 -48.75 42.92
N GLY A 445 -68.63 -49.64 41.98
CA GLY A 445 -67.89 -50.86 41.71
C GLY A 445 -66.80 -50.70 40.65
N LEU A 446 -66.44 -49.50 40.19
CA LEU A 446 -65.45 -49.33 39.12
C LEU A 446 -64.02 -49.65 39.58
N TYR A 447 -63.33 -50.56 38.89
CA TYR A 447 -61.92 -50.90 39.15
C TYR A 447 -61.15 -51.28 37.88
N ILE A 448 -59.82 -51.35 38.00
CA ILE A 448 -58.91 -51.94 37.00
C ILE A 448 -58.98 -53.45 37.14
N SER A 449 -59.58 -54.15 36.18
CA SER A 449 -59.72 -55.61 36.21
C SER A 449 -58.46 -56.34 35.75
N ARG A 450 -57.62 -55.67 34.94
CA ARG A 450 -56.28 -56.12 34.56
C ARG A 450 -55.37 -54.91 34.40
N GLU A 451 -54.23 -54.91 35.06
CA GLU A 451 -53.18 -53.92 34.85
C GLU A 451 -52.64 -53.99 33.42
N VAL A 452 -51.78 -53.04 33.03
CA VAL A 452 -51.16 -53.04 31.71
C VAL A 452 -50.35 -54.32 31.49
N GLU A 453 -50.76 -55.09 30.49
CA GLU A 453 -50.03 -56.22 29.94
C GLU A 453 -49.96 -56.04 28.41
N GLY A 454 -48.76 -56.14 27.84
CA GLY A 454 -48.54 -55.70 26.47
C GLY A 454 -48.84 -54.21 26.34
N ASN A 455 -49.74 -53.81 25.44
CA ASN A 455 -50.16 -52.41 25.29
C ASN A 455 -51.65 -52.24 25.60
N SER A 456 -52.18 -52.90 26.63
CA SER A 456 -53.59 -52.76 27.02
C SER A 456 -53.81 -52.99 28.51
N PHE A 457 -54.85 -52.37 29.06
CA PHE A 457 -55.37 -52.66 30.41
C PHE A 457 -56.89 -52.82 30.35
N ALA A 458 -57.49 -53.44 31.37
CA ALA A 458 -58.93 -53.69 31.41
C ALA A 458 -59.59 -53.00 32.62
N VAL A 459 -60.83 -52.56 32.43
CA VAL A 459 -61.69 -51.94 33.44
C VAL A 459 -63.00 -52.74 33.57
N ALA A 460 -63.56 -52.80 34.77
CA ALA A 460 -64.81 -53.51 35.03
C ALA A 460 -65.61 -52.88 36.18
N GLY A 461 -66.80 -53.44 36.42
CA GLY A 461 -67.61 -53.17 37.60
C GLY A 461 -68.58 -51.99 37.46
N GLY A 462 -68.95 -51.65 36.23
CA GLY A 462 -70.04 -50.72 35.93
C GLY A 462 -71.17 -51.32 35.12
N ALA A 463 -72.27 -50.58 34.99
CA ALA A 463 -73.39 -51.02 34.16
C ALA A 463 -73.01 -50.98 32.67
N PRO A 464 -73.58 -51.86 31.84
CA PRO A 464 -73.39 -51.82 30.39
C PRO A 464 -73.67 -50.43 29.80
N GLY A 465 -72.82 -49.99 28.88
CA GLY A 465 -72.91 -48.66 28.26
C GLY A 465 -72.40 -47.51 29.14
N THR A 466 -71.91 -47.76 30.36
CA THR A 466 -71.31 -46.70 31.18
C THR A 466 -70.04 -46.18 30.52
N LYS A 467 -69.93 -44.86 30.34
CA LYS A 467 -68.73 -44.21 29.82
C LYS A 467 -67.75 -43.94 30.97
N ILE A 468 -66.49 -44.33 30.78
CA ILE A 468 -65.41 -44.14 31.75
C ILE A 468 -64.36 -43.22 31.14
N SER A 469 -63.96 -42.18 31.87
CA SER A 469 -62.72 -41.44 31.62
C SER A 469 -61.58 -42.10 32.36
N TRP A 470 -60.41 -42.19 31.74
CA TRP A 470 -59.23 -42.82 32.33
C TRP A 470 -57.99 -41.97 32.10
N VAL A 471 -57.06 -42.06 33.05
CA VAL A 471 -55.70 -41.55 32.97
C VAL A 471 -54.73 -42.63 33.43
N VAL A 472 -53.62 -42.78 32.73
CA VAL A 472 -52.47 -43.59 33.11
C VAL A 472 -51.26 -42.67 33.23
N TYR A 473 -50.66 -42.63 34.42
CA TYR A 473 -49.33 -42.04 34.61
C TYR A 473 -48.31 -43.16 34.59
N ALA A 474 -47.17 -42.91 33.94
CA ALA A 474 -46.08 -43.85 33.89
C ALA A 474 -44.74 -43.13 33.97
N GLU A 475 -43.76 -43.75 34.62
CA GLU A 475 -42.38 -43.29 34.56
C GLU A 475 -41.76 -43.60 33.19
N ARG A 476 -41.10 -42.61 32.61
CA ARG A 476 -40.40 -42.73 31.33
C ARG A 476 -39.18 -43.66 31.47
N ASN A 477 -39.03 -44.56 30.50
CA ASN A 477 -37.99 -45.61 30.48
C ASN A 477 -37.52 -45.98 29.06
N ASP A 478 -37.42 -45.02 28.15
CA ASP A 478 -36.82 -45.22 26.84
C ASP A 478 -35.29 -45.45 26.92
N PRO A 479 -34.61 -45.87 25.83
CA PRO A 479 -33.19 -46.20 25.86
C PRO A 479 -32.27 -45.11 26.43
N TYR A 480 -32.61 -43.82 26.24
CA TYR A 480 -31.84 -42.73 26.84
C TYR A 480 -31.85 -42.79 28.37
N LEU A 481 -33.04 -42.92 28.97
CA LEU A 481 -33.19 -42.98 30.43
C LEU A 481 -32.72 -44.30 31.04
N GLN A 482 -32.65 -45.38 30.25
CA GLN A 482 -32.03 -46.63 30.66
C GLN A 482 -30.50 -46.52 30.71
N GLN A 483 -29.90 -45.81 29.74
CA GLN A 483 -28.45 -45.60 29.67
C GLN A 483 -27.96 -44.45 30.57
N ASN A 484 -28.85 -43.54 30.96
CA ASN A 484 -28.55 -42.36 31.79
C ASN A 484 -29.45 -42.31 33.04
N PRO A 485 -29.38 -43.30 33.95
CA PRO A 485 -30.23 -43.34 35.13
C PRO A 485 -30.03 -42.14 36.07
N GLN A 486 -28.84 -41.52 36.06
CA GLN A 486 -28.52 -40.32 36.83
C GLN A 486 -29.37 -39.11 36.43
N SER A 487 -29.86 -39.03 35.18
CA SER A 487 -30.72 -37.92 34.73
C SER A 487 -32.09 -37.93 35.41
N LYS A 488 -32.46 -39.03 36.11
CA LYS A 488 -33.69 -39.11 36.92
C LYS A 488 -33.49 -38.69 38.39
N GLN A 489 -32.28 -38.30 38.80
CA GLN A 489 -32.03 -37.93 40.20
C GLN A 489 -32.76 -36.63 40.55
N VAL A 490 -33.67 -36.73 41.53
CA VAL A 490 -34.50 -35.59 41.98
C VAL A 490 -33.68 -34.58 42.79
N VAL A 491 -32.76 -35.09 43.62
CA VAL A 491 -31.88 -34.27 44.45
C VAL A 491 -30.45 -34.53 44.00
N VAL A 492 -29.84 -33.52 43.40
CA VAL A 492 -28.48 -33.57 42.88
C VAL A 492 -27.62 -32.61 43.70
N GLU A 493 -26.49 -33.12 44.19
CA GLU A 493 -25.49 -32.28 44.85
C GLU A 493 -24.88 -31.30 43.86
N LYS A 494 -24.75 -30.03 44.28
CA LYS A 494 -24.03 -29.04 43.49
C LYS A 494 -22.58 -29.48 43.31
N ARG A 495 -22.04 -29.29 42.10
CA ARG A 495 -20.60 -29.38 41.85
C ARG A 495 -19.83 -28.48 42.83
N GLN A 496 -18.58 -28.81 43.11
CA GLN A 496 -17.82 -28.11 44.14
C GLN A 496 -17.69 -26.61 43.86
N GLU A 497 -17.46 -26.23 42.60
CA GLU A 497 -17.38 -24.84 42.11
C GLU A 497 -18.71 -24.05 42.20
N ALA A 498 -19.84 -24.75 42.32
CA ALA A 498 -21.19 -24.23 42.38
C ALA A 498 -21.71 -24.03 43.81
N LYS A 499 -21.07 -24.68 44.80
CA LYS A 499 -21.51 -24.59 46.20
C LYS A 499 -21.39 -23.15 46.72
N GLY A 500 -22.42 -22.71 47.43
CA GLY A 500 -22.56 -21.32 47.88
C GLY A 500 -23.01 -20.32 46.82
N LYS A 501 -23.24 -20.74 45.57
CA LYS A 501 -23.83 -19.92 44.49
C LYS A 501 -25.29 -20.28 44.21
N TYR A 502 -26.00 -19.39 43.53
CA TYR A 502 -27.44 -19.48 43.26
C TYR A 502 -27.74 -19.17 41.79
N LEU A 503 -28.77 -19.81 41.22
CA LEU A 503 -29.26 -19.47 39.88
C LEU A 503 -29.89 -18.06 39.87
N MET A 504 -30.64 -17.73 40.93
CA MET A 504 -31.29 -16.43 41.15
C MET A 504 -31.05 -15.95 42.60
N PRO A 505 -29.88 -15.36 42.92
CA PRO A 505 -29.51 -14.96 44.29
C PRO A 505 -30.52 -14.05 44.98
N GLN A 506 -31.14 -13.15 44.23
CA GLN A 506 -32.08 -12.14 44.73
C GLN A 506 -33.33 -12.74 45.40
N LEU A 507 -33.74 -13.95 44.98
CA LEU A 507 -34.89 -14.65 45.59
C LEU A 507 -34.58 -15.17 47.00
N TYR A 508 -33.30 -15.23 47.37
CA TYR A 508 -32.81 -15.71 48.66
C TYR A 508 -32.12 -14.61 49.49
N GLY A 509 -32.34 -13.33 49.13
CA GLY A 509 -31.71 -12.19 49.80
C GLY A 509 -30.20 -12.13 49.65
N GLN A 510 -29.63 -12.83 48.65
CA GLN A 510 -28.19 -12.88 48.40
C GLN A 510 -27.78 -11.84 47.36
N THR A 511 -26.50 -11.44 47.42
CA THR A 511 -25.90 -10.45 46.52
C THR A 511 -25.64 -11.02 45.12
N ALA A 512 -25.53 -10.14 44.11
CA ALA A 512 -25.41 -10.54 42.71
C ALA A 512 -24.12 -11.31 42.38
N ASP A 513 -23.04 -11.13 43.15
CA ASP A 513 -21.78 -11.88 43.03
C ASP A 513 -21.93 -13.38 43.37
N LYS A 514 -23.02 -13.76 44.07
CA LYS A 514 -23.36 -15.15 44.35
C LYS A 514 -24.09 -15.84 43.20
N LYS A 515 -24.25 -15.17 42.04
CA LYS A 515 -24.89 -15.78 40.87
C LYS A 515 -24.00 -16.87 40.26
N MET A 516 -24.59 -18.01 39.92
CA MET A 516 -23.89 -19.16 39.36
C MET A 516 -23.41 -18.90 37.94
N VAL A 517 -24.34 -18.47 37.06
CA VAL A 517 -24.04 -18.06 35.69
C VAL A 517 -23.88 -16.54 35.69
N ILE A 518 -22.64 -16.08 35.56
CA ILE A 518 -22.27 -14.67 35.59
C ILE A 518 -22.28 -14.16 34.16
N PRO A 519 -23.21 -13.27 33.78
CA PRO A 519 -23.18 -12.64 32.47
C PRO A 519 -21.88 -11.87 32.27
N LEU A 520 -21.41 -11.75 31.02
CA LEU A 520 -20.28 -10.90 30.67
C LEU A 520 -20.40 -9.54 31.37
N LYS A 521 -19.39 -9.19 32.19
CA LYS A 521 -19.37 -7.91 32.88
C LYS A 521 -19.39 -6.80 31.83
N LYS A 522 -20.47 -6.02 31.81
CA LYS A 522 -20.47 -4.69 31.17
C LYS A 522 -19.62 -3.78 32.04
N ASP A 523 -18.30 -3.86 31.91
CA ASP A 523 -17.42 -2.86 32.54
C ASP A 523 -17.63 -1.54 31.79
N ASN A 524 -18.66 -0.80 32.21
CA ASN A 524 -19.05 0.48 31.63
C ASN A 524 -17.89 1.50 31.63
N GLU A 525 -16.94 1.39 32.55
CA GLU A 525 -15.72 2.22 32.60
C GLU A 525 -14.72 1.87 31.47
N ILE A 526 -14.57 0.59 31.12
CA ILE A 526 -13.74 0.14 29.99
C ILE A 526 -14.43 0.52 28.67
N MET A 527 -15.75 0.36 28.59
CA MET A 527 -16.54 0.74 27.41
C MET A 527 -16.55 2.26 27.18
N LYS A 528 -16.69 3.07 28.25
CA LYS A 528 -16.58 4.54 28.17
C LYS A 528 -15.19 5.02 27.73
N LYS A 529 -14.12 4.34 28.16
CA LYS A 529 -12.76 4.63 27.67
C LYS A 529 -12.53 4.20 26.22
N ARG A 530 -13.22 3.16 25.74
CA ARG A 530 -13.11 2.65 24.35
C ARG A 530 -13.92 3.44 23.33
N LEU A 531 -15.03 4.07 23.74
CA LEU A 531 -15.84 4.98 22.91
C LEU A 531 -15.11 6.29 22.53
N VAL A 532 -14.00 6.58 23.20
CA VAL A 532 -13.12 7.70 22.88
C VAL A 532 -11.84 7.11 22.27
N VAL A 533 -11.91 6.63 21.03
CA VAL A 533 -10.81 6.98 20.13
C VAL A 533 -11.10 8.45 19.85
N PRO A 534 -10.35 9.41 20.43
CA PRO A 534 -10.50 10.77 19.97
C PRO A 534 -10.10 10.68 18.50
N VAL A 535 -11.06 10.86 17.59
CA VAL A 535 -10.77 11.41 16.28
C VAL A 535 -10.05 12.70 16.63
N ASN A 536 -8.71 12.64 16.64
CA ASN A 536 -7.89 13.72 17.14
C ASN A 536 -8.27 14.92 16.29
N GLU A 537 -9.02 15.88 16.83
CA GLU A 537 -9.57 16.99 16.05
C GLU A 537 -8.46 17.74 15.31
N LYS A 538 -7.22 17.64 15.82
CA LYS A 538 -6.00 18.10 15.15
C LYS A 538 -5.69 17.34 13.84
N ALA A 539 -5.84 16.02 13.79
CA ALA A 539 -5.64 15.22 12.57
C ALA A 539 -6.73 15.51 11.52
N THR A 540 -7.98 15.73 11.95
CA THR A 540 -9.10 16.10 11.07
C THR A 540 -8.94 17.52 10.53
N GLN A 541 -8.47 18.47 11.34
CA GLN A 541 -8.13 19.83 10.89
C GLN A 541 -6.93 19.85 9.94
N GLN A 542 -5.95 18.95 10.13
CA GLN A 542 -4.84 18.78 9.18
C GLN A 542 -5.33 18.21 7.83
N ASN A 543 -6.21 17.21 7.85
CA ASN A 543 -6.82 16.66 6.63
C ASN A 543 -7.73 17.66 5.90
N GLN A 544 -8.41 18.57 6.60
CA GLN A 544 -9.19 19.65 5.98
C GLN A 544 -8.30 20.75 5.38
N LYS A 545 -7.10 20.98 5.92
CA LYS A 545 -6.12 21.91 5.33
C LYS A 545 -5.40 21.33 4.11
N ILE A 546 -5.18 20.02 4.04
CA ILE A 546 -4.60 19.33 2.87
C ILE A 546 -5.59 19.27 1.68
N ARG A 547 -6.90 19.41 1.94
CA ARG A 547 -7.96 19.43 0.91
C ARG A 547 -8.21 20.82 0.29
N LYS A 548 -7.54 21.87 0.76
CA LYS A 548 -7.54 23.20 0.15
C LYS A 548 -6.16 23.47 -0.43
#